data_AF-A0AAY4BGY3-F1
#
_entry.id   AF-A0AAY4BGY3-F1
#
_cell.length_a   1.000
_cell.length_b   1.000
_cell.length_c   1.000
_cell.angle_alpha   90.00
_cell.angle_beta   90.00
_cell.angle_gamma   90.00
#
_symmetry.space_group_name_H-M   'P 1'
#
loop_
_entity.id
_entity.type
_entity.pdbx_description
1 polymer ?
#
loop_
_entity_poly.entity_id
_entity_poly.type
_entity_poly.pdbx_seq_one_letter_code
_entity_poly.pdbx_strand_id
1 'polypeptide(L)'
;QKHLQSLQIFFYPLYLTLRHIEGVCHISSGSGLQPLDNQLFGVWGVGVATQKADLNRVPMGRDIHGLVLRHDGSLYHNDEEKNRLPANSLPQEGDVVGLTYDHLELNLDVNGKNLHCPASGIRGTVHPVVYVDDSAILDCQLRDFYHAFLSLFFY
;
A
#
# COMPACT_ATOMS: atom_id res chain seq x y z
N GLN A 1 17.59 -15.36 15.64
CA GLN A 1 16.48 -16.06 14.99
C GLN A 1 15.79 -15.02 14.11
N LYS A 2 16.06 -15.04 12.80
CA LYS A 2 15.65 -13.99 11.86
C LYS A 2 14.13 -14.08 11.71
N HIS A 3 13.41 -13.09 12.24
CA HIS A 3 11.97 -12.99 12.05
C HIS A 3 11.70 -12.92 10.55
N LEU A 4 10.89 -13.85 10.03
CA LEU A 4 10.50 -13.87 8.63
C LEU A 4 9.83 -12.53 8.29
N GLN A 5 10.51 -11.70 7.49
CA GLN A 5 9.88 -10.62 6.77
C GLN A 5 8.92 -11.26 5.76
N SER A 6 7.62 -11.20 6.02
CA SER A 6 6.62 -11.67 5.06
C SER A 6 6.41 -10.58 4.02
N LEU A 7 7.42 -10.39 3.15
CA LEU A 7 7.27 -9.52 2.01
C LEU A 7 6.63 -10.31 0.87
N GLN A 8 5.34 -10.12 0.69
CA GLN A 8 4.56 -10.86 -0.30
C GLN A 8 4.22 -9.93 -1.46
N ILE A 9 5.04 -9.94 -2.51
CA ILE A 9 4.55 -9.46 -3.81
C ILE A 9 3.60 -10.51 -4.34
N PHE A 10 2.35 -10.11 -4.55
CA PHE A 10 1.37 -10.93 -5.25
C PHE A 10 1.69 -10.91 -6.75
N PHE A 11 2.61 -11.76 -7.18
CA PHE A 11 2.82 -12.07 -8.59
C PHE A 11 1.68 -12.98 -9.06
N TYR A 12 0.49 -12.46 -9.28
CA TYR A 12 -0.54 -13.22 -9.98
C TYR A 12 -0.29 -13.12 -11.50
N PRO A 13 0.03 -14.22 -12.19
CA PRO A 13 0.13 -14.23 -13.64
C PRO A 13 -1.28 -14.47 -14.19
N LEU A 14 -2.18 -13.50 -14.11
CA LEU A 14 -3.51 -13.66 -14.71
C LEU A 14 -4.06 -12.31 -15.16
N TYR A 15 -3.92 -12.03 -16.45
CA TYR A 15 -4.79 -11.17 -17.27
C TYR A 15 -5.48 -9.98 -16.57
N LEU A 16 -4.74 -9.13 -15.85
CA LEU A 16 -5.08 -7.71 -15.85
C LEU A 16 -4.49 -7.14 -17.14
N THR A 17 -5.27 -7.21 -18.21
CA THR A 17 -5.09 -6.31 -19.33
C THR A 17 -5.06 -4.90 -18.77
N LEU A 18 -3.85 -4.31 -18.74
CA LEU A 18 -3.53 -2.88 -18.77
C LEU A 18 -4.82 -2.03 -18.65
N ARG A 19 -5.14 -1.46 -17.50
CA ARG A 19 -4.64 -0.12 -17.14
C ARG A 19 -4.97 0.28 -15.71
N HIS A 20 -5.55 -0.59 -14.88
CA HIS A 20 -6.10 -0.19 -13.58
C HIS A 20 -5.83 -1.27 -12.53
N ILE A 21 -5.08 -0.95 -11.49
CA ILE A 21 -4.88 -1.80 -10.31
C ILE A 21 -5.79 -1.27 -9.22
N GLU A 22 -6.56 -2.15 -8.60
CA GLU A 22 -7.31 -1.87 -7.38
C GLU A 22 -6.90 -2.88 -6.31
N GLY A 23 -6.82 -2.43 -5.06
CA GLY A 23 -6.41 -3.25 -3.93
C GLY A 23 -6.85 -2.64 -2.62
N VAL A 24 -7.16 -3.47 -1.63
CA VAL A 24 -7.54 -3.04 -0.29
C VAL A 24 -6.74 -3.83 0.73
N CYS A 25 -6.25 -3.18 1.79
CA CYS A 25 -5.60 -3.84 2.91
C CYS A 25 -6.20 -3.39 4.24
N HIS A 26 -6.53 -4.36 5.10
CA HIS A 26 -6.93 -4.13 6.49
C HIS A 26 -5.69 -4.12 7.38
N ILE A 27 -5.59 -3.12 8.25
CA ILE A 27 -4.48 -2.97 9.19
C ILE A 27 -4.83 -3.64 10.52
N SER A 28 -3.97 -4.55 10.99
CA SER A 28 -4.14 -5.27 12.25
C SER A 28 -2.82 -5.37 13.02
N SER A 29 -2.88 -5.32 14.35
CA SER A 29 -1.72 -5.55 15.21
C SER A 29 -1.59 -7.03 15.58
N GLY A 30 -0.36 -7.56 15.56
CA GLY A 30 -0.08 -8.95 15.92
C GLY A 30 -0.07 -9.26 17.41
N SER A 31 -0.22 -8.26 18.29
CA SER A 31 -0.09 -8.42 19.74
C SER A 31 -1.25 -7.76 20.49
N GLY A 32 -2.17 -8.56 21.00
CA GLY A 32 -3.41 -8.12 21.64
C GLY A 32 -3.30 -7.39 22.99
N LEU A 33 -2.14 -6.86 23.40
CA LEU A 33 -1.99 -6.10 24.65
C LEU A 33 -0.74 -5.20 24.59
N GLN A 34 -0.86 -3.91 24.24
CA GLN A 34 0.14 -2.90 24.63
C GLN A 34 -0.50 -1.53 24.96
N PRO A 35 0.11 -0.69 25.84
CA PRO A 35 -0.54 0.48 26.44
C PRO A 35 -0.61 1.70 25.52
N LEU A 36 -1.63 2.49 25.81
CA LEU A 36 -2.01 3.79 25.24
C LEU A 36 -0.85 4.80 25.32
N ASP A 37 -0.04 4.92 24.27
CA ASP A 37 0.68 6.13 23.84
C ASP A 37 1.53 5.78 22.59
N ASN A 38 0.99 6.06 21.39
CA ASN A 38 1.70 6.06 20.10
C ASN A 38 2.52 4.80 19.71
N GLN A 39 2.09 3.60 20.09
CA GLN A 39 2.75 2.38 19.64
C GLN A 39 2.29 2.01 18.22
N LEU A 40 3.13 2.44 17.28
CA LEU A 40 3.17 2.12 15.86
C LEU A 40 2.69 0.68 15.60
N PHE A 41 1.69 0.53 14.73
CA PHE A 41 1.09 -0.73 14.27
C PHE A 41 2.06 -1.59 13.42
N GLY A 42 3.30 -1.71 13.87
CA GLY A 42 4.48 -2.15 13.14
C GLY A 42 4.84 -1.24 11.97
N VAL A 43 5.79 -1.68 11.16
CA VAL A 43 6.21 -1.00 9.94
C VAL A 43 5.54 -1.66 8.76
N TRP A 44 4.69 -0.94 8.06
CA TRP A 44 4.02 -1.46 6.88
C TRP A 44 4.03 -0.46 5.73
N GLY A 45 3.65 -0.96 4.56
CA GLY A 45 3.36 -0.12 3.41
C GLY A 45 2.69 -0.90 2.28
N VAL A 46 1.95 -0.15 1.47
CA VAL A 46 1.16 -0.65 0.33
C VAL A 46 1.43 0.22 -0.89
N GLY A 47 1.41 -0.35 -2.09
CA GLY A 47 1.76 0.40 -3.28
C GLY A 47 1.82 -0.42 -4.56
N VAL A 48 2.59 0.09 -5.51
CA VAL A 48 2.95 -0.63 -6.73
C VAL A 48 4.47 -0.73 -6.86
N ALA A 49 4.94 -1.85 -7.38
CA ALA A 49 6.36 -2.08 -7.65
C ALA A 49 6.58 -2.87 -8.93
N THR A 50 7.72 -2.64 -9.57
CA THR A 50 8.21 -3.50 -10.67
C THR A 50 8.84 -4.76 -10.09
N GLN A 51 9.00 -5.80 -10.92
CA GLN A 51 9.66 -7.05 -10.52
C GLN A 51 11.14 -6.89 -10.09
N LYS A 52 11.73 -5.71 -10.33
CA LYS A 52 13.11 -5.37 -9.98
C LYS A 52 13.25 -4.76 -8.59
N ALA A 53 12.14 -4.49 -7.89
CA ALA A 53 12.20 -3.90 -6.56
C ALA A 53 12.92 -4.80 -5.57
N ASP A 54 13.75 -4.21 -4.69
CA ASP A 54 14.42 -4.96 -3.64
C ASP A 54 13.44 -5.31 -2.51
N LEU A 55 13.06 -6.59 -2.50
CA LEU A 55 12.09 -7.17 -1.58
C LEU A 55 12.64 -7.42 -0.18
N ASN A 56 13.94 -7.25 0.03
CA ASN A 56 14.56 -7.48 1.34
C ASN A 56 14.82 -6.17 2.09
N ARG A 57 14.37 -5.03 1.53
CA ARG A 57 14.67 -3.71 2.07
C ARG A 57 13.40 -2.94 2.42
N VAL A 58 13.13 -2.89 3.72
CA VAL A 58 12.04 -2.11 4.32
C VAL A 58 12.62 -0.81 4.94
N PRO A 59 11.89 0.32 4.93
CA PRO A 59 10.73 0.60 4.07
C PRO A 59 11.09 0.66 2.58
N MET A 60 10.13 0.28 1.73
CA MET A 60 10.24 0.37 0.27
C MET A 60 10.09 1.82 -0.23
N GLY A 61 10.20 2.04 -1.55
CA GLY A 61 10.14 3.36 -2.17
C GLY A 61 11.47 4.13 -2.13
N ARG A 62 12.56 3.45 -1.79
CA ARG A 62 13.94 3.97 -1.77
C ARG A 62 14.66 3.89 -3.12
N ASP A 63 14.04 3.23 -4.09
CA ASP A 63 14.55 3.06 -5.45
C ASP A 63 13.49 3.46 -6.48
N ILE A 64 13.86 3.39 -7.75
CA ILE A 64 12.97 3.69 -8.89
C ILE A 64 11.94 2.57 -9.15
N HIS A 65 11.98 1.47 -8.39
CA HIS A 65 11.20 0.27 -8.66
C HIS A 65 9.96 0.16 -7.80
N GLY A 66 9.76 1.04 -6.81
CA GLY A 66 8.55 1.10 -5.99
C GLY A 66 7.98 2.51 -5.84
N LEU A 67 6.65 2.59 -5.78
CA LEU A 67 5.89 3.75 -5.32
C LEU A 67 4.94 3.25 -4.23
N VAL A 68 5.17 3.65 -2.99
CA VAL A 68 4.50 3.05 -1.82
C VAL A 68 4.04 4.10 -0.82
N LEU A 69 2.84 3.89 -0.27
CA LEU A 69 2.39 4.51 0.96
C LEU A 69 3.04 3.78 2.13
N ARG A 70 3.65 4.52 3.03
CA ARG A 70 4.23 4.02 4.27
C ARG A 70 3.27 4.24 5.44
N HIS A 71 3.46 3.48 6.52
CA HIS A 71 2.68 3.57 7.76
C HIS A 71 2.57 4.97 8.38
N ASP A 72 3.51 5.88 8.12
CA ASP A 72 3.48 7.28 8.59
C ASP A 72 2.67 8.21 7.67
N GLY A 73 1.95 7.65 6.70
CA GLY A 73 1.16 8.38 5.70
C GLY A 73 1.98 9.02 4.59
N SER A 74 3.30 8.80 4.55
CA SER A 74 4.13 9.33 3.47
C SER A 74 4.13 8.43 2.25
N LEU A 75 4.08 9.03 1.06
CA LEU A 75 4.17 8.34 -0.20
C LEU A 75 5.57 8.52 -0.80
N TYR A 76 6.30 7.43 -1.01
CA TYR A 76 7.70 7.46 -1.42
C TYR A 76 7.97 6.76 -2.74
N HIS A 77 8.83 7.38 -3.55
CA HIS A 77 9.42 6.80 -4.74
C HIS A 77 10.81 7.40 -4.97
N ASN A 78 11.79 6.57 -5.33
CA ASN A 78 13.17 7.00 -5.57
C ASN A 78 13.77 7.77 -4.38
N ASP A 79 13.46 7.33 -3.16
CA ASP A 79 13.89 7.95 -1.90
C ASP A 79 13.41 9.40 -1.70
N GLU A 80 12.42 9.83 -2.47
CA GLU A 80 11.77 11.12 -2.36
C GLU A 80 10.32 10.97 -1.92
N GLU A 81 9.93 11.80 -0.96
CA GLU A 81 8.52 11.96 -0.57
C GLU A 81 7.78 12.66 -1.70
N LYS A 82 6.89 11.92 -2.37
CA LYS A 82 6.08 12.43 -3.49
C LYS A 82 4.82 13.12 -3.00
N ASN A 83 4.24 12.62 -1.91
CA ASN A 83 3.08 13.20 -1.27
C ASN A 83 2.94 12.69 0.17
N ARG A 84 2.01 13.25 0.93
CA ARG A 84 1.72 12.83 2.31
C ARG A 84 0.24 12.98 2.63
N LEU A 85 -0.31 11.97 3.28
CA LEU A 85 -1.68 12.01 3.77
C LEU A 85 -1.84 13.12 4.82
N PRO A 86 -3.01 13.78 4.86
CA PRO A 86 -3.34 14.71 5.95
C PRO A 86 -3.19 14.05 7.32
N ALA A 87 -2.68 14.77 8.31
CA ALA A 87 -2.42 14.22 9.65
C ALA A 87 -3.67 13.63 10.33
N ASN A 88 -4.86 14.14 10.00
CA ASN A 88 -6.15 13.65 10.49
C ASN A 88 -6.72 12.46 9.69
N SER A 89 -5.97 11.95 8.71
CA SER A 89 -6.35 10.82 7.84
C SER A 89 -5.24 9.77 7.78
N LEU A 90 -4.35 9.75 8.78
CA LEU A 90 -3.38 8.68 8.95
C LEU A 90 -4.11 7.37 9.26
N PRO A 91 -3.86 6.28 8.50
CA PRO A 91 -4.49 5.00 8.75
C PRO A 91 -4.15 4.45 10.14
N GLN A 92 -5.17 3.93 10.82
CA GLN A 92 -5.06 3.29 12.13
C GLN A 92 -5.41 1.80 12.04
N GLU A 93 -5.14 1.05 13.11
CA GLU A 93 -5.63 -0.33 13.21
C GLU A 93 -7.15 -0.41 13.06
N GLY A 94 -7.60 -1.39 12.29
CA GLY A 94 -8.98 -1.55 11.87
C GLY A 94 -9.35 -0.78 10.61
N ASP A 95 -8.54 0.20 10.18
CA ASP A 95 -8.80 0.92 8.94
C ASP A 95 -8.53 0.06 7.71
N VAL A 96 -9.25 0.43 6.66
CA VAL A 96 -9.21 -0.17 5.34
C VAL A 96 -8.51 0.81 4.40
N VAL A 97 -7.31 0.48 3.93
CA VAL A 97 -6.59 1.30 2.96
C VAL A 97 -6.85 0.77 1.56
N GLY A 98 -7.51 1.58 0.73
CA GLY A 98 -7.70 1.33 -0.69
C GLY A 98 -6.63 2.02 -1.53
N LEU A 99 -6.25 1.36 -2.62
CA LEU A 99 -5.30 1.85 -3.61
C LEU A 99 -5.88 1.68 -5.00
N THR A 100 -5.80 2.74 -5.80
CA THR A 100 -6.06 2.70 -7.23
C THR A 100 -4.85 3.19 -8.00
N TYR A 101 -4.54 2.55 -9.12
CA TYR A 101 -3.40 2.94 -9.95
C TYR A 101 -3.70 2.75 -11.42
N ASP A 102 -3.54 3.83 -12.18
CA ASP A 102 -3.97 3.89 -13.57
C ASP A 102 -2.82 4.18 -14.56
N HIS A 103 -1.57 3.82 -14.27
CA HIS A 103 -0.34 4.20 -15.01
C HIS A 103 0.05 5.68 -15.01
N LEU A 104 -0.89 6.61 -14.83
CA LEU A 104 -0.60 8.04 -14.72
C LEU A 104 -0.38 8.43 -13.26
N GLU A 105 -1.25 7.94 -12.38
CA GLU A 105 -1.21 8.25 -10.97
C GLU A 105 -1.59 7.05 -10.08
N LEU A 106 -1.11 7.12 -8.86
CA LEU A 106 -1.55 6.32 -7.73
C LEU A 106 -2.44 7.18 -6.84
N ASN A 107 -3.62 6.68 -6.50
CA ASN A 107 -4.54 7.30 -5.56
C ASN A 107 -4.80 6.37 -4.37
N LEU A 108 -5.19 6.98 -3.25
CA LEU A 108 -5.40 6.32 -1.98
C LEU A 108 -6.75 6.72 -1.39
N ASP A 109 -7.39 5.76 -0.75
CA ASP A 109 -8.55 5.96 0.09
C ASP A 109 -8.37 5.27 1.45
N VAL A 110 -9.01 5.83 2.47
CA VAL A 110 -9.10 5.22 3.79
C VAL A 110 -10.57 5.07 4.12
N ASN A 111 -10.99 3.85 4.43
CA ASN A 111 -12.39 3.48 4.69
C ASN A 111 -13.32 3.90 3.54
N GLY A 112 -12.85 3.77 2.29
CA GLY A 112 -13.59 4.16 1.08
C GLY A 112 -13.67 5.67 0.82
N LYS A 113 -13.06 6.50 1.69
CA LYS A 113 -12.97 7.95 1.47
C LYS A 113 -11.66 8.28 0.76
N ASN A 114 -11.76 8.74 -0.49
CA ASN A 114 -10.62 9.21 -1.25
C ASN A 114 -9.92 10.37 -0.53
N LEU A 115 -8.60 10.30 -0.42
CA LEU A 115 -7.79 11.29 0.29
C LEU A 115 -7.28 12.43 -0.60
N HIS A 116 -7.58 12.39 -1.90
CA HIS A 116 -7.16 13.37 -2.90
C HIS A 116 -5.65 13.69 -2.83
N CYS A 117 -4.86 12.65 -2.59
CA CYS A 117 -3.42 12.71 -2.39
C CYS A 117 -2.70 11.87 -3.48
N PRO A 118 -2.85 12.23 -4.77
CA PRO A 118 -2.28 11.44 -5.85
C PRO A 118 -0.75 11.54 -5.87
N ALA A 119 -0.10 10.56 -6.50
CA ALA A 119 1.25 10.75 -6.98
C ALA A 119 1.49 10.13 -8.35
N SER A 120 2.41 10.72 -9.09
CA SER A 120 2.77 10.29 -10.43
C SER A 120 3.23 8.82 -10.44
N GLY A 121 2.72 8.08 -11.43
CA GLY A 121 3.06 6.68 -11.61
C GLY A 121 4.50 6.42 -12.01
N ILE A 122 4.89 5.15 -11.92
CA ILE A 122 6.24 4.68 -12.21
C ILE A 122 6.28 3.91 -13.53
N ARG A 123 7.47 3.86 -14.15
CA ARG A 123 7.65 3.23 -15.46
C ARG A 123 7.80 1.73 -15.37
N GLY A 124 7.29 1.03 -16.38
CA GLY A 124 7.43 -0.42 -16.57
C GLY A 124 6.19 -1.19 -16.16
N THR A 125 6.27 -2.53 -16.24
CA THR A 125 5.22 -3.40 -15.73
C THR A 125 5.26 -3.40 -14.21
N VAL A 126 4.17 -2.97 -13.59
CA VAL A 126 4.02 -2.86 -12.15
C VAL A 126 3.02 -3.88 -11.61
N HIS A 127 3.20 -4.25 -10.36
CA HIS A 127 2.36 -5.17 -9.61
C HIS A 127 2.03 -4.55 -8.24
N PRO A 128 0.88 -4.89 -7.63
CA PRO A 128 0.62 -4.55 -6.24
C PRO A 128 1.75 -5.06 -5.35
N VAL A 129 2.20 -4.23 -4.42
CA VAL A 129 3.17 -4.61 -3.39
C VAL A 129 2.65 -4.25 -2.01
N VAL A 130 2.90 -5.16 -1.07
CA VAL A 130 2.69 -4.94 0.35
C VAL A 130 3.94 -5.40 1.09
N TYR A 131 4.30 -4.67 2.14
CA TYR A 131 5.34 -5.09 3.07
C TYR A 131 4.89 -4.88 4.52
N VAL A 132 5.40 -5.75 5.39
CA VAL A 132 5.22 -5.69 6.83
C VAL A 132 6.54 -6.01 7.51
N ASP A 133 6.80 -5.33 8.62
CA ASP A 133 7.91 -5.54 9.56
C ASP A 133 7.43 -5.12 10.96
N ASP A 134 8.23 -5.38 11.99
CA ASP A 134 7.91 -5.05 13.40
C ASP A 134 6.52 -5.55 13.84
N SER A 135 6.21 -6.81 13.51
CA SER A 135 4.96 -7.50 13.91
C SER A 135 3.66 -6.90 13.33
N ALA A 136 3.74 -6.02 12.33
CA ALA A 136 2.58 -5.59 11.56
C ALA A 136 1.89 -6.79 10.88
N ILE A 137 0.55 -6.78 10.87
CA ILE A 137 -0.26 -7.73 10.13
C ILE A 137 -1.14 -6.94 9.15
N LEU A 138 -1.12 -7.34 7.88
CA LEU A 138 -1.98 -6.79 6.85
C LEU A 138 -2.78 -7.89 6.17
N ASP A 139 -4.10 -7.78 6.20
CA ASP A 139 -5.01 -8.63 5.43
C ASP A 139 -5.39 -7.91 4.14
N CYS A 140 -4.75 -8.30 3.03
CA CYS A 140 -4.95 -7.66 1.73
C CYS A 140 -5.88 -8.46 0.83
N GLN A 141 -6.87 -7.76 0.28
CA GLN A 141 -7.79 -8.26 -0.73
C GLN A 141 -7.49 -7.59 -2.07
N LEU A 142 -7.20 -8.40 -3.09
CA LEU A 142 -6.89 -7.96 -4.45
C LEU A 142 -7.95 -8.38 -5.48
N ARG A 143 -9.03 -9.03 -5.02
CA ARG A 143 -10.20 -9.47 -5.82
C ARG A 143 -11.45 -9.50 -4.95
N ASP A 144 -12.63 -9.31 -5.57
CA ASP A 144 -13.95 -9.47 -4.94
C ASP A 144 -14.17 -8.56 -3.70
N PHE A 145 -13.83 -7.28 -3.82
CA PHE A 145 -13.82 -6.29 -2.74
C PHE A 145 -15.14 -6.21 -1.94
N TYR A 146 -15.03 -6.16 -0.60
CA TYR A 146 -16.18 -5.92 0.31
C TYR A 146 -16.85 -4.56 0.09
N HIS A 147 -16.08 -3.56 -0.34
CA HIS A 147 -16.59 -2.31 -0.88
C HIS A 147 -16.43 -2.36 -2.39
N ALA A 148 -17.55 -2.52 -3.12
CA ALA A 148 -17.54 -2.27 -4.54
C ALA A 148 -17.11 -0.81 -4.73
N PHE A 149 -15.90 -0.59 -5.25
CA PHE A 149 -15.50 0.70 -5.78
C PHE A 149 -16.57 1.01 -6.84
N LEU A 150 -17.40 2.03 -6.58
CA LEU A 150 -18.39 2.45 -7.56
C LEU A 150 -17.61 2.86 -8.80
N SER A 151 -17.55 1.96 -9.77
CA SER A 151 -17.01 2.18 -11.10
C SER A 151 -17.84 3.26 -11.77
N LEU A 152 -17.58 4.52 -11.46
CA LEU A 152 -18.05 5.65 -12.23
C LEU A 152 -16.91 6.10 -13.15
N PHE A 153 -17.17 5.95 -14.45
CA PHE A 153 -16.40 6.40 -15.62
C PHE A 153 -15.18 5.53 -15.95
N PHE A 154 -15.06 4.93 -17.14
CA PHE A 154 -15.08 5.58 -18.45
C PHE A 154 -15.91 4.82 -19.51
N TYR A 155 -16.70 5.56 -20.29
CA TYR A 155 -17.25 5.14 -21.59
C TYR A 155 -16.48 5.86 -22.69
#